data_AF-A0A0C2F7I0-F1
#
_entry.id   AF-A0A0C2F7I0-F1
#
_cell.length_a   1.000
_cell.length_b   1.000
_cell.length_c   1.000
_cell.angle_alpha   90.00
_cell.angle_beta   90.00
_cell.angle_gamma   90.00
#
_symmetry.space_group_name_H-M   'P 1'
#
loop_
_entity.id
_entity.type
_entity.pdbx_description
1 polymer ?
#
loop_
_entity_poly.entity_id
_entity_poly.type
_entity_poly.pdbx_seq_one_letter_code
_entity_poly.pdbx_strand_id
1 'polypeptide(L)'
;MWSVGVIIYVTLSGTFPFNEGDEIADQIQNAAFMFPAEPWAEVSPAAIDLIQRLLRVKIEERLTIEQCLAHEWLKGEQLYRDLRSLELRLKCPRYLTSPADDEKYAEFLQQQGLVPQL
;
A
#
# COMPACT_ATOMS: atom_id res chain seq x y z
N MET A 1 10.81 4.54 3.64
CA MET A 1 9.80 3.53 4.05
C MET A 1 8.97 3.97 5.25
N TRP A 2 9.57 4.42 6.36
CA TRP A 2 8.79 4.93 7.51
C TRP A 2 7.73 5.97 7.11
N SER A 3 8.15 7.01 6.38
CA SER A 3 7.23 8.05 5.90
C SER A 3 6.12 7.51 4.99
N VAL A 4 6.37 6.42 4.25
CA VAL A 4 5.35 5.76 3.44
C VAL A 4 4.28 5.14 4.34
N GLY A 5 4.68 4.47 5.43
CA GLY A 5 3.74 3.96 6.44
C GLY A 5 2.88 5.06 7.06
N VAL A 6 3.49 6.21 7.39
CA VAL A 6 2.76 7.38 7.91
C VAL A 6 1.76 7.92 6.89
N ILE A 7 2.17 8.07 5.61
CA ILE A 7 1.29 8.56 4.54
C ILE A 7 0.10 7.62 4.35
N ILE A 8 0.33 6.30 4.32
CA ILE A 8 -0.76 5.32 4.17
C ILE A 8 -1.70 5.40 5.38
N TYR A 9 -1.17 5.49 6.61
CA TYR A 9 -1.97 5.61 7.82
C TYR A 9 -2.90 6.84 7.75
N VAL A 10 -2.35 8.01 7.40
CA VAL A 10 -3.13 9.25 7.27
C VAL A 10 -4.15 9.15 6.13
N THR A 11 -3.78 8.54 5.01
CA THR A 11 -4.67 8.40 3.85
C THR A 11 -5.90 7.54 4.18
N LEU A 12 -5.72 6.48 4.96
CA LEU A 12 -6.80 5.55 5.31
C LEU A 12 -7.65 6.01 6.50
N SER A 13 -7.04 6.73 7.46
CA SER A 13 -7.74 7.11 8.70
C SER A 13 -8.14 8.58 8.80
N GLY A 14 -7.55 9.46 8.00
CA GLY A 14 -7.66 10.91 8.15
C GLY A 14 -6.96 11.47 9.40
N THR A 15 -6.20 10.66 10.14
CA THR A 15 -5.53 11.04 11.40
C THR A 15 -4.04 10.72 11.37
N PHE A 16 -3.24 11.39 12.20
CA PHE A 16 -1.82 11.06 12.34
C PHE A 16 -1.62 9.89 13.31
N PRO A 17 -0.62 9.01 13.07
CA PRO A 17 -0.33 7.88 13.95
C PRO A 17 0.33 8.29 15.28
N PHE A 18 0.92 9.48 15.35
CA PHE A 18 1.62 10.01 16.53
C PHE A 18 1.03 11.38 16.88
N ASN A 19 0.78 11.60 18.16
CA ASN A 19 0.17 12.85 18.64
C ASN A 19 1.22 13.94 18.83
N GLU A 20 0.83 15.18 18.52
CA GLU A 20 1.67 16.36 18.80
C GLU A 20 1.81 16.58 20.31
N GLY A 21 3.00 17.02 20.76
CA GLY A 21 3.31 17.30 22.16
C GLY A 21 4.70 16.82 22.57
N ASP A 22 5.00 16.96 23.85
CA ASP A 22 6.32 16.67 24.43
C ASP A 22 6.73 15.18 24.28
N GLU A 23 5.75 14.28 24.13
CA GLU A 23 5.97 12.83 24.06
C GLU A 23 6.06 12.27 22.63
N ILE A 24 5.96 13.11 21.58
CA ILE A 24 5.96 12.63 20.20
C ILE A 24 7.24 11.86 19.85
N ALA A 25 8.38 12.30 20.40
CA ALA A 25 9.67 11.64 20.20
C ALA A 25 9.65 10.21 20.76
N ASP A 26 9.10 10.04 21.96
CA ASP A 26 8.99 8.74 22.62
C ASP A 26 8.01 7.82 21.89
N GLN A 27 6.89 8.37 21.39
CA GLN A 27 5.94 7.61 20.59
C GLN A 27 6.56 7.08 19.30
N ILE A 28 7.37 7.90 18.62
CA ILE A 28 8.10 7.50 17.40
C ILE A 28 9.15 6.43 17.74
N GLN A 29 9.94 6.64 18.80
CA GLN A 29 11.00 5.71 19.21
C GLN A 29 10.46 4.35 19.65
N ASN A 30 9.25 4.30 20.20
CA ASN A 30 8.61 3.07 20.65
C ASN A 30 7.60 2.49 19.64
N ALA A 31 7.39 3.17 18.49
CA ALA A 31 6.29 2.86 17.56
C ALA A 31 4.94 2.74 18.29
N ALA A 32 4.68 3.65 19.23
CA ALA A 32 3.46 3.68 20.02
C ALA A 32 2.33 4.38 19.23
N PHE A 33 1.79 3.68 18.24
CA PHE A 33 0.59 4.07 17.50
C PHE A 33 -0.48 2.96 17.61
N MET A 34 -1.74 3.30 17.35
CA MET A 34 -2.87 2.39 17.52
C MET A 34 -3.82 2.43 16.32
N PHE A 35 -4.66 1.40 16.21
CA PHE A 35 -5.72 1.31 15.19
C PHE A 35 -7.08 1.29 15.91
N PRO A 36 -7.64 2.45 16.29
CA PRO A 36 -8.95 2.53 16.96
C PRO A 36 -10.05 1.94 16.06
N ALA A 37 -11.11 1.40 16.67
CA ALA A 37 -12.19 0.73 15.93
C ALA A 37 -12.79 1.61 14.82
N GLU A 38 -13.00 2.91 15.05
CA GLU A 38 -13.32 3.85 13.97
C GLU A 38 -12.07 4.69 13.65
N PRO A 39 -11.68 4.83 12.36
CA PRO A 39 -12.31 4.27 11.15
C PRO A 39 -11.79 2.87 10.74
N TRP A 40 -10.91 2.25 11.53
CA TRP A 40 -10.16 1.07 11.08
C TRP A 40 -10.95 -0.23 10.97
N ALA A 41 -12.18 -0.29 11.49
CA ALA A 41 -13.08 -1.44 11.35
C ALA A 41 -13.46 -1.74 9.89
N GLU A 42 -13.46 -0.72 9.02
CA GLU A 42 -13.74 -0.88 7.59
C GLU A 42 -12.47 -1.11 6.75
N VAL A 43 -11.29 -0.95 7.36
CA VAL A 43 -10.01 -1.09 6.68
C VAL A 43 -9.55 -2.54 6.71
N SER A 44 -9.13 -3.05 5.55
CA SER A 44 -8.70 -4.45 5.43
C SER A 44 -7.54 -4.78 6.38
N PRO A 45 -7.52 -5.97 7.02
CA PRO A 45 -6.41 -6.40 7.88
C PRO A 45 -5.04 -6.37 7.18
N ALA A 46 -5.00 -6.67 5.88
CA ALA A 46 -3.78 -6.61 5.07
C ALA A 46 -3.18 -5.20 4.98
N ALA A 47 -4.01 -4.14 4.99
CA ALA A 47 -3.55 -2.76 5.03
C ALA A 47 -2.88 -2.44 6.37
N ILE A 48 -3.52 -2.88 7.46
CA ILE A 48 -3.04 -2.71 8.83
C ILE A 48 -1.68 -3.43 8.99
N ASP A 49 -1.57 -4.67 8.52
CA ASP A 49 -0.30 -5.43 8.55
C ASP A 49 0.80 -4.70 7.78
N LEU A 50 0.51 -4.17 6.59
CA LEU A 50 1.50 -3.41 5.83
C LEU A 50 2.01 -2.19 6.61
N ILE A 51 1.11 -1.40 7.20
CA ILE A 51 1.48 -0.22 8.00
C ILE A 51 2.34 -0.64 9.20
N GLN A 52 1.93 -1.69 9.92
CA GLN A 52 2.67 -2.20 11.07
C GLN A 52 4.10 -2.60 10.70
N ARG A 53 4.31 -3.21 9.52
CA ARG A 53 5.64 -3.60 9.04
C ARG A 53 6.45 -2.43 8.47
N LEU A 54 5.80 -1.38 7.98
CA LEU A 54 6.46 -0.14 7.54
C LEU A 54 6.90 0.77 8.71
N LEU A 55 6.15 0.73 9.82
CA LEU A 55 6.39 1.52 11.03
C LEU A 55 7.16 0.73 12.12
N ARG A 56 7.98 -0.25 11.72
CA ARG A 56 8.95 -0.89 12.62
C ARG A 56 10.09 0.07 12.94
N VAL A 57 10.40 0.20 14.24
CA VAL A 57 11.49 1.06 14.76
C VAL A 57 12.83 0.56 14.25
N LYS A 58 13.10 -0.74 14.44
CA LYS A 58 14.29 -1.41 13.94
C LYS A 58 14.27 -1.46 12.41
N ILE A 59 15.36 -1.02 11.79
CA ILE A 59 15.45 -0.87 10.34
C ILE A 59 15.46 -2.23 9.63
N GLU A 60 16.04 -3.24 10.27
CA GLU A 60 16.15 -4.61 9.80
C GLU A 60 14.82 -5.38 9.81
N GLU A 61 13.88 -4.95 10.66
CA GLU A 61 12.51 -5.49 10.70
C GLU A 61 11.56 -4.71 9.79
N ARG A 62 11.99 -3.56 9.27
CA ARG A 62 11.18 -2.68 8.42
C ARG A 62 11.22 -3.15 6.97
N LEU A 63 10.07 -3.21 6.32
CA LEU A 63 10.01 -3.60 4.91
C LEU A 63 10.85 -2.67 4.02
N THR A 64 11.62 -3.29 3.11
CA THR A 64 12.18 -2.60 1.96
C THR A 64 11.09 -2.25 0.95
N ILE A 65 11.44 -1.47 -0.07
CA ILE A 65 10.47 -1.13 -1.12
C ILE A 65 10.04 -2.35 -1.92
N GLU A 66 10.95 -3.27 -2.21
CA GLU A 66 10.66 -4.52 -2.93
C GLU A 66 9.72 -5.40 -2.12
N GLN A 67 9.96 -5.53 -0.81
CA GLN A 67 9.09 -6.30 0.07
C GLN A 67 7.71 -5.65 0.25
N CYS A 68 7.66 -4.32 0.28
CA CYS A 68 6.41 -3.56 0.33
C CYS A 68 5.57 -3.77 -0.94
N LEU A 69 6.16 -3.63 -2.12
CA LEU A 69 5.49 -3.91 -3.40
C LEU A 69 5.09 -5.39 -3.52
N ALA A 70 5.82 -6.28 -2.85
CA ALA A 70 5.49 -7.69 -2.79
C ALA A 70 4.40 -8.05 -1.77
N HIS A 71 3.92 -7.11 -0.97
CA HIS A 71 2.94 -7.34 0.09
C HIS A 71 1.54 -7.67 -0.48
N GLU A 72 0.78 -8.52 0.20
CA GLU A 72 -0.54 -8.98 -0.28
C GLU A 72 -1.51 -7.83 -0.52
N TRP A 73 -1.45 -6.79 0.31
CA TRP A 73 -2.29 -5.60 0.17
C TRP A 73 -2.10 -4.87 -1.17
N LEU A 74 -0.89 -4.93 -1.75
CA LEU A 74 -0.56 -4.33 -3.05
C LEU A 74 -0.56 -5.34 -4.20
N LYS A 75 -1.00 -6.58 -3.96
CA LYS A 75 -1.06 -7.65 -4.97
C LYS A 75 -2.49 -8.05 -5.35
N GLY A 76 -3.44 -7.13 -5.16
CA GLY A 76 -4.83 -7.34 -5.54
C GLY A 76 -5.05 -7.22 -7.05
N GLU A 77 -5.90 -8.07 -7.59
CA GLU A 77 -6.38 -8.00 -8.98
C GLU A 77 -7.01 -6.65 -9.30
N GLN A 78 -7.85 -6.14 -8.38
CA GLN A 78 -8.53 -4.86 -8.54
C GLN A 78 -7.52 -3.70 -8.67
N LEU A 79 -6.49 -3.68 -7.82
CA LEU A 79 -5.44 -2.66 -7.89
C LEU A 79 -4.74 -2.70 -9.25
N TYR A 80 -4.36 -3.88 -9.72
CA TYR A 80 -3.74 -4.01 -11.04
C TYR A 80 -4.64 -3.48 -12.17
N ARG A 81 -5.94 -3.81 -12.14
CA ARG A 81 -6.93 -3.30 -13.11
C ARG A 81 -7.01 -1.77 -13.08
N ASP A 82 -7.07 -1.18 -11.90
CA ASP A 82 -7.17 0.27 -11.72
C ASP A 82 -5.91 0.99 -12.20
N LEU A 83 -4.72 0.47 -11.86
CA LEU A 83 -3.45 0.99 -12.33
C LEU A 83 -3.32 0.88 -13.85
N ARG A 84 -3.72 -0.26 -14.44
CA ARG A 84 -3.65 -0.47 -15.89
C ARG A 84 -4.60 0.47 -16.64
N SER A 85 -5.82 0.62 -16.13
CA SER A 85 -6.82 1.56 -16.68
C SER A 85 -6.31 3.01 -16.62
N LEU A 86 -5.67 3.39 -15.50
CA LEU A 86 -5.05 4.69 -15.32
C LEU A 86 -3.94 4.94 -16.35
N GLU A 87 -3.04 3.98 -16.55
CA GLU A 87 -1.94 4.08 -17.53
C GLU A 87 -2.47 4.32 -18.95
N LEU A 88 -3.47 3.53 -19.36
CA LEU A 88 -4.10 3.65 -20.68
C LEU A 88 -4.78 5.01 -20.87
N ARG A 89 -5.49 5.50 -19.84
CA ARG A 89 -6.18 6.78 -19.88
C ARG A 89 -5.21 7.96 -19.94
N LEU A 90 -4.10 7.89 -19.20
CA LEU A 90 -3.07 8.93 -19.18
C LEU A 90 -2.14 8.87 -20.40
N LYS A 91 -2.17 7.78 -21.17
CA LYS A 91 -1.25 7.50 -22.29
C LYS A 91 0.22 7.61 -21.85
N CYS A 92 0.51 7.23 -20.61
CA CYS A 92 1.87 7.27 -20.09
C CYS A 92 2.63 5.98 -20.42
N PRO A 93 3.97 6.03 -20.49
CA PRO A 93 4.79 4.83 -20.44
C PRO A 93 4.44 3.98 -19.21
N ARG A 94 4.60 2.67 -19.35
CA ARG A 94 4.25 1.71 -18.29
C ARG A 94 5.23 1.87 -17.10
N TYR A 95 4.77 2.51 -16.03
CA TYR A 95 5.55 2.78 -14.82
C TYR A 95 4.97 2.13 -13.56
N LEU A 96 3.66 1.83 -13.56
CA LEU A 96 2.94 1.35 -12.37
C LEU A 96 2.71 -0.15 -12.42
N THR A 97 2.63 -0.73 -13.62
CA THR A 97 2.49 -2.18 -13.84
C THR A 97 3.71 -2.75 -14.55
N SER A 98 3.86 -4.09 -14.54
CA SER A 98 4.91 -4.79 -15.30
C SER A 98 4.32 -5.82 -16.27
N PRO A 99 5.06 -6.23 -17.32
CA PRO A 99 4.63 -7.34 -18.18
C PRO A 99 4.39 -8.66 -17.42
N ALA A 100 5.11 -8.89 -16.31
CA ALA A 100 4.90 -10.06 -15.46
C ALA A 100 3.53 -10.02 -14.75
N ASP A 101 3.00 -8.82 -14.45
CA ASP A 101 1.66 -8.68 -13.91
C ASP A 101 0.60 -9.04 -14.97
N ASP A 102 0.85 -8.72 -16.25
CA ASP A 102 -0.05 -9.11 -17.33
C ASP A 102 -0.18 -10.63 -17.43
N GLU A 103 0.92 -11.38 -17.32
CA GLU A 103 0.90 -12.84 -17.28
C GLU A 103 0.14 -13.37 -16.07
N LYS A 104 0.40 -12.80 -14.89
CA LYS A 104 -0.23 -13.20 -13.63
C LYS A 104 -1.74 -12.95 -13.64
N TYR A 105 -2.20 -11.86 -14.25
CA TYR A 105 -3.61 -11.48 -14.32
C TYR A 105 -4.23 -11.74 -15.71
N ALA A 106 -3.52 -12.42 -16.63
CA ALA A 106 -3.93 -12.63 -18.02
C ALA A 106 -5.31 -13.31 -18.12
N GLU A 107 -5.51 -14.36 -17.32
CA GLU A 107 -6.77 -15.11 -17.26
C GLU A 107 -7.95 -14.20 -16.89
N PHE A 108 -7.72 -13.20 -16.04
CA PHE A 108 -8.73 -12.23 -15.61
C PHE A 108 -8.97 -11.11 -16.63
N LEU A 109 -7.92 -10.66 -17.32
CA LEU A 109 -8.01 -9.62 -18.36
C LEU A 109 -8.72 -10.12 -19.63
N GLN A 110 -8.51 -11.39 -20.00
CA GLN A 110 -9.15 -12.01 -21.17
C GLN A 110 -10.67 -12.08 -21.02
N GLN A 111 -11.16 -12.31 -19.81
CA GLN A 111 -12.60 -12.38 -19.53
C GLN A 111 -13.33 -11.04 -19.69
N GLN A 112 -12.60 -9.91 -19.72
CA GLN A 112 -13.21 -8.57 -19.74
C GLN A 112 -12.67 -7.63 -20.83
N GLY A 113 -11.94 -8.15 -21.82
CA GLY A 113 -11.57 -7.39 -23.03
C GLY A 113 -10.54 -6.27 -22.79
N LEU A 114 -9.80 -6.33 -21.69
CA LEU A 114 -8.76 -5.34 -21.33
C LEU A 114 -7.38 -5.67 -21.91
N VAL A 115 -7.29 -6.68 -22.76
CA VAL A 115 -6.03 -7.06 -23.43
C VAL A 115 -5.65 -5.97 -24.43
N PRO A 116 -4.46 -5.37 -24.35
CA PRO A 116 -3.96 -4.50 -25.40
C PRO A 116 -3.81 -5.32 -26.68
N GLN A 117 -4.39 -4.86 -27.79
CA GLN A 117 -4.01 -5.37 -29.11
C GLN A 117 -2.54 -5.01 -29.32
N LEU A 118 -1.68 -6.04 -29.38
CA LEU A 118 -0.28 -5.89 -29.78
C LEU A 118 -0.17 -5.28 -31.18
#